data_AF-A0A159SLA9-F1
#
_entry.id   AF-A0A159SLA9-F1
#
_cell.length_a   1.000
_cell.length_b   1.000
_cell.length_c   1.000
_cell.angle_alpha   90.00
_cell.angle_beta   90.00
_cell.angle_gamma   90.00
#
_symmetry.space_group_name_H-M   'P 1'
#
loop_
_entity.id
_entity.type
_entity.pdbx_description
1 polymer ?
#
loop_
_entity_poly.entity_id
_entity_poly.type
_entity_poly.pdbx_seq_one_letter_code
_entity_poly.pdbx_strand_id
1 'polypeptide(L)'
;GAEPAPQEQNLFSSIEIVERSNYMGNPWTEYMAKYDIEEVHGSGIRVDLGEDAEVAGTQYRLPSGKCPVFGKGIIIENSNTTFLTPVATGKQDLKDGGFAFPPTNPLISPMTLNGMRDLYKNNEDVKNLDELTLCSRHAGNMNPDNDQNSNYKYPAVYDYNDKKCHILYIAAQENNGPRYCNKDQSKRNSMFCFRPAKDKLFENYTYLSKNVVDNWEEVCPRKNLENAKFGLWVDGNCEDIPHVNKFSANDLFECNKLVFELSASDQPKQYEQHLTDYEKIKEGFKNKNASMIKSAFLPTGAFKADRYKSHGRGYNWGNYNRKTQKCEIFNVKPTCLINNSSYIATTALSHP
;
A
#
# COMPACT_ATOMS: atom_id res chain seq x y z
N GLY A 1 66.62 -35.86 -46.24
CA GLY A 1 65.63 -35.92 -45.15
C GLY A 1 65.73 -34.65 -44.36
N ALA A 2 64.70 -33.81 -44.47
CA ALA A 2 64.41 -32.73 -43.55
C ALA A 2 62.88 -32.55 -43.62
N GLU A 3 62.19 -32.86 -42.52
CA GLU A 3 60.74 -32.66 -42.40
C GLU A 3 60.41 -31.17 -42.49
N PRO A 4 59.32 -30.78 -43.19
CA PRO A 4 58.81 -29.44 -43.08
C PRO A 4 58.12 -29.25 -41.72
N ALA A 5 58.41 -28.11 -41.08
CA ALA A 5 57.83 -27.67 -39.82
C ALA A 5 56.28 -27.63 -39.87
N PRO A 6 55.58 -27.81 -38.73
CA PRO A 6 54.13 -27.78 -38.70
C PRO A 6 53.64 -26.37 -39.05
N GLN A 7 52.73 -26.28 -40.02
CA GLN A 7 51.95 -25.07 -40.27
C GLN A 7 51.13 -24.75 -39.01
N GLU A 8 51.35 -23.57 -38.42
CA GLU A 8 50.38 -22.97 -37.51
C GLU A 8 49.05 -22.87 -38.24
N GLN A 9 48.06 -23.62 -37.75
CA GLN A 9 46.67 -23.44 -38.16
C GLN A 9 46.23 -22.07 -37.67
N ASN A 10 46.17 -21.10 -38.58
CA ASN A 10 45.48 -19.83 -38.40
C ASN A 10 44.02 -20.11 -37.98
N LEU A 11 43.73 -19.96 -36.69
CA LEU A 11 42.40 -20.16 -36.09
C LEU A 11 41.45 -18.98 -36.32
N PHE A 12 41.59 -18.27 -37.45
CA PHE A 12 40.73 -17.15 -37.82
C PHE A 12 40.47 -17.18 -39.33
N SER A 13 39.59 -18.09 -39.75
CA SER A 13 39.06 -18.11 -41.12
C SER A 13 37.53 -18.18 -41.14
N SER A 14 36.88 -17.19 -40.55
CA SER A 14 35.61 -16.66 -41.03
C SER A 14 35.57 -15.17 -40.67
N ILE A 15 35.59 -14.30 -41.69
CA ILE A 15 35.30 -12.87 -41.51
C ILE A 15 33.78 -12.78 -41.38
N GLU A 16 33.23 -13.24 -40.26
CA GLU A 16 31.85 -12.94 -39.88
C GLU A 16 31.83 -11.52 -39.31
N ILE A 17 31.22 -10.61 -40.06
CA ILE A 17 31.02 -9.22 -39.62
C ILE A 17 29.97 -9.25 -38.51
N VAL A 18 30.38 -8.96 -37.28
CA VAL A 18 29.47 -8.74 -36.15
C VAL A 18 29.14 -7.25 -36.08
N GLU A 19 27.91 -6.89 -36.46
CA GLU A 19 27.41 -5.53 -36.33
C GLU A 19 26.70 -5.33 -34.99
N ARG A 20 26.84 -4.15 -34.38
CA ARG A 20 26.03 -3.77 -33.21
C ARG A 20 24.60 -3.55 -33.67
N SER A 21 23.66 -4.22 -33.01
CA SER A 21 22.23 -4.04 -33.26
C SER A 21 21.79 -2.60 -32.97
N ASN A 22 20.93 -2.04 -33.83
CA ASN A 22 20.24 -0.75 -33.61
C ASN A 22 19.00 -0.89 -32.70
N TYR A 23 18.82 -2.05 -32.06
CA TYR A 23 17.67 -2.35 -31.22
C TYR A 23 17.68 -1.54 -29.92
N MET A 24 16.66 -0.70 -29.73
CA MET A 24 16.46 0.12 -28.52
C MET A 24 15.61 -0.55 -27.43
N GLY A 25 15.36 -1.87 -27.52
CA GLY A 25 14.56 -2.54 -26.49
C GLY A 25 15.31 -2.70 -25.17
N ASN A 26 14.54 -2.79 -24.09
CA ASN A 26 15.05 -2.97 -22.74
C ASN A 26 14.79 -4.42 -22.28
N PRO A 27 15.83 -5.24 -22.05
CA PRO A 27 15.65 -6.62 -21.60
C PRO A 27 15.03 -6.71 -20.20
N TRP A 28 15.07 -5.64 -19.42
CA TRP A 28 14.52 -5.57 -18.07
C TRP A 28 13.01 -5.34 -18.02
N THR A 29 12.36 -5.03 -19.15
CA THR A 29 10.97 -4.55 -19.21
C THR A 29 10.00 -5.46 -18.43
N GLU A 30 10.05 -6.76 -18.67
CA GLU A 30 9.14 -7.72 -18.03
C GLU A 30 9.42 -7.85 -16.52
N TYR A 31 10.69 -7.96 -16.13
CA TYR A 31 11.08 -8.05 -14.72
C TYR A 31 10.72 -6.77 -13.95
N MET A 32 10.93 -5.61 -14.57
CA MET A 32 10.74 -4.30 -13.95
C MET A 32 9.28 -3.84 -13.95
N ALA A 33 8.38 -4.52 -14.67
CA ALA A 33 6.95 -4.18 -14.73
C ALA A 33 6.32 -4.07 -13.33
N LYS A 34 6.69 -4.96 -12.40
CA LYS A 34 6.18 -4.90 -11.02
C LYS A 34 6.61 -3.66 -10.22
N TYR A 35 7.65 -2.96 -10.67
CA TYR A 35 8.12 -1.71 -10.06
C TYR A 35 7.55 -0.49 -10.76
N ASP A 36 6.75 -0.63 -11.82
CA ASP A 36 5.96 0.45 -12.41
C ASP A 36 4.69 0.70 -11.58
N ILE A 37 4.87 1.27 -10.40
CA ILE A 37 3.85 1.41 -9.36
C ILE A 37 2.62 2.22 -9.83
N GLU A 38 2.81 3.19 -10.72
CA GLU A 38 1.69 3.93 -11.33
C GLU A 38 0.75 2.98 -12.09
N GLU A 39 1.28 1.99 -12.80
CA GLU A 39 0.49 1.03 -13.58
C GLU A 39 -0.05 -0.12 -12.70
N VAL A 40 0.85 -0.76 -11.92
CA VAL A 40 0.50 -1.98 -11.19
C VAL A 40 -0.27 -1.72 -9.91
N HIS A 41 -0.09 -0.57 -9.25
CA HIS A 41 -0.84 -0.20 -8.04
C HIS A 41 -1.94 0.82 -8.34
N GLY A 42 -1.64 1.88 -9.12
CA GLY A 42 -2.64 2.80 -9.67
C GLY A 42 -3.36 3.72 -8.68
N SER A 43 -2.89 3.83 -7.44
CA SER A 43 -3.50 4.62 -6.37
C SER A 43 -2.46 5.16 -5.40
N GLY A 44 -2.86 5.97 -4.41
CA GLY A 44 -1.97 6.38 -3.34
C GLY A 44 -1.54 5.21 -2.45
N ILE A 45 -0.32 5.27 -1.90
CA ILE A 45 0.27 4.19 -1.07
C ILE A 45 0.24 4.59 0.40
N ARG A 46 0.77 5.78 0.74
CA ARG A 46 0.73 6.29 2.11
C ARG A 46 -0.72 6.46 2.55
N VAL A 47 -1.49 7.20 1.74
CA VAL A 47 -2.95 7.32 1.84
C VAL A 47 -3.55 6.88 0.51
N ASP A 48 -4.37 5.83 0.55
CA ASP A 48 -5.08 5.29 -0.63
C ASP A 48 -6.55 5.68 -0.59
N LEU A 49 -6.98 6.57 -1.49
CA LEU A 49 -8.35 7.06 -1.62
C LEU A 49 -8.68 7.33 -3.11
N GLY A 50 -8.20 6.46 -4.01
CA GLY A 50 -8.19 6.69 -5.45
C GLY A 50 -9.54 6.47 -6.16
N GLU A 51 -10.51 5.81 -5.53
CA GLU A 51 -11.85 5.63 -6.08
C GLU A 51 -12.91 6.43 -5.32
N ASP A 52 -14.02 6.68 -6.01
CA ASP A 52 -15.24 7.24 -5.44
C ASP A 52 -16.36 6.20 -5.59
N ALA A 53 -17.18 6.02 -4.57
CA ALA A 53 -18.36 5.17 -4.61
C ALA A 53 -19.55 5.82 -3.91
N GLU A 54 -20.73 5.61 -4.48
CA GLU A 54 -21.97 6.08 -3.89
C GLU A 54 -22.49 5.09 -2.84
N VAL A 55 -22.92 5.61 -1.70
CA VAL A 55 -23.70 4.87 -0.70
C VAL A 55 -24.87 5.76 -0.29
N ALA A 56 -26.10 5.28 -0.48
CA ALA A 56 -27.32 5.99 -0.09
C ALA A 56 -27.37 7.47 -0.56
N GLY A 57 -27.01 7.73 -1.82
CA GLY A 57 -27.06 9.08 -2.42
C GLY A 57 -25.88 10.00 -2.10
N THR A 58 -24.87 9.52 -1.36
CA THR A 58 -23.67 10.31 -1.03
C THR A 58 -22.41 9.65 -1.60
N GLN A 59 -21.55 10.46 -2.23
CA GLN A 59 -20.28 10.01 -2.82
C GLN A 59 -19.17 9.99 -1.76
N TYR A 60 -18.45 8.87 -1.69
CA TYR A 60 -17.39 8.62 -0.72
C TYR A 60 -16.10 8.18 -1.39
N ARG A 61 -14.96 8.63 -0.88
CA ARG A 61 -13.65 8.13 -1.30
C ARG A 61 -13.30 6.82 -0.61
N LEU A 62 -12.69 5.89 -1.32
CA LEU A 62 -12.25 4.61 -0.77
C LEU A 62 -10.92 4.13 -1.35
N PRO A 63 -10.19 3.26 -0.62
CA PRO A 63 -8.97 2.64 -1.11
C PRO A 63 -9.20 1.83 -2.39
N SER A 64 -8.29 1.97 -3.34
CA SER A 64 -8.38 1.36 -4.68
C SER A 64 -7.07 0.77 -5.20
N GLY A 65 -5.99 0.81 -4.41
CA GLY A 65 -4.68 0.29 -4.81
C GLY A 65 -4.72 -1.21 -5.11
N LYS A 66 -4.20 -1.61 -6.27
CA LYS A 66 -4.25 -3.01 -6.75
C LYS A 66 -3.19 -3.92 -6.11
N CYS A 67 -2.20 -3.33 -5.45
CA CYS A 67 -1.14 -4.07 -4.75
C CYS A 67 -1.32 -4.01 -3.23
N PRO A 68 -1.00 -5.09 -2.49
CA PRO A 68 -0.91 -5.05 -1.04
C PRO A 68 0.17 -4.07 -0.56
N VAL A 69 -0.05 -3.42 0.59
CA VAL A 69 0.95 -2.55 1.22
C VAL A 69 1.48 -3.20 2.50
N PHE A 70 2.67 -3.80 2.39
CA PHE A 70 3.30 -4.56 3.48
C PHE A 70 3.86 -3.64 4.56
N GLY A 71 3.64 -4.01 5.82
CA GLY A 71 4.11 -3.24 6.98
C GLY A 71 3.26 -2.01 7.34
N LYS A 72 2.18 -1.73 6.59
CA LYS A 72 1.34 -0.53 6.78
C LYS A 72 0.30 -0.77 7.87
N GLY A 73 0.23 0.17 8.80
CA GLY A 73 -0.86 0.30 9.78
C GLY A 73 -1.23 1.76 10.02
N ILE A 74 -2.14 1.99 10.97
CA ILE A 74 -2.57 3.33 11.38
C ILE A 74 -2.14 3.56 12.83
N ILE A 75 -1.40 4.64 13.07
CA ILE A 75 -1.10 5.12 14.42
C ILE A 75 -2.23 6.03 14.86
N ILE A 76 -2.89 5.68 15.96
CA ILE A 76 -3.84 6.54 16.65
C ILE A 76 -3.04 7.34 17.67
N GLU A 77 -2.91 8.64 17.42
CA GLU A 77 -2.17 9.54 18.29
C GLU A 77 -2.87 9.62 19.65
N ASN A 78 -2.08 9.58 20.73
CA ASN A 78 -2.58 9.77 22.09
C ASN A 78 -3.62 8.73 22.55
N SER A 79 -3.55 7.51 22.00
CA SER A 79 -4.32 6.36 22.47
C SER A 79 -3.41 5.15 22.69
N ASN A 80 -3.76 4.32 23.68
CA ASN A 80 -3.15 2.99 23.88
C ASN A 80 -3.87 1.92 23.05
N THR A 81 -4.99 2.26 22.42
CA THR A 81 -5.77 1.36 21.56
C THR A 81 -5.09 1.21 20.20
N THR A 82 -5.02 -0.01 19.70
CA THR A 82 -4.51 -0.29 18.35
C THR A 82 -5.62 -0.08 17.32
N PHE A 83 -5.27 0.28 16.08
CA PHE A 83 -6.27 0.50 15.04
C PHE A 83 -7.02 -0.80 14.63
N LEU A 84 -6.46 -1.99 14.89
CA LEU A 84 -7.16 -3.26 14.68
C LEU A 84 -8.21 -3.57 15.76
N THR A 85 -8.27 -2.77 16.82
CA THR A 85 -9.38 -2.82 17.79
C THR A 85 -10.66 -2.42 17.08
N PRO A 86 -11.80 -3.07 17.36
CA PRO A 86 -13.07 -2.64 16.84
C PRO A 86 -13.38 -1.18 17.18
N VAL A 87 -14.14 -0.52 16.30
CA VAL A 87 -14.66 0.82 16.57
C VAL A 87 -15.47 0.88 17.87
N ALA A 88 -15.46 2.05 18.51
CA ALA A 88 -16.21 2.27 19.74
C ALA A 88 -17.72 2.10 19.49
N THR A 89 -18.42 1.42 20.40
CA THR A 89 -19.89 1.24 20.32
C THR A 89 -20.56 1.48 21.67
N GLY A 90 -21.85 1.86 21.64
CA GLY A 90 -22.64 2.06 22.86
C GLY A 90 -22.15 3.22 23.72
N LYS A 91 -21.68 2.94 24.94
CA LYS A 91 -21.22 3.95 25.92
C LYS A 91 -19.71 4.19 25.90
N GLN A 92 -18.98 3.52 25.01
CA GLN A 92 -17.54 3.70 24.88
C GLN A 92 -17.22 5.09 24.33
N ASP A 93 -16.14 5.71 24.83
CA ASP A 93 -15.64 6.92 24.23
C ASP A 93 -15.02 6.58 22.87
N LEU A 94 -15.05 7.54 21.93
CA LEU A 94 -14.40 7.34 20.62
C LEU A 94 -12.98 6.83 20.83
N LYS A 95 -12.18 7.50 21.67
CA LYS A 95 -10.76 7.15 21.93
C LYS A 95 -10.48 5.75 22.48
N ASP A 96 -11.51 5.02 22.92
CA ASP A 96 -11.39 3.64 23.40
C ASP A 96 -11.40 2.62 22.25
N GLY A 97 -12.01 2.96 21.11
CA GLY A 97 -12.10 2.11 19.94
C GLY A 97 -10.97 2.30 18.93
N GLY A 98 -10.85 1.34 18.01
CA GLY A 98 -9.97 1.42 16.85
C GLY A 98 -10.78 1.63 15.57
N PHE A 99 -10.34 0.98 14.48
CA PHE A 99 -10.85 1.15 13.12
C PHE A 99 -11.53 -0.12 12.60
N ALA A 100 -11.37 -1.26 13.27
CA ALA A 100 -11.89 -2.54 12.79
C ALA A 100 -13.41 -2.65 12.95
N PHE A 101 -13.99 -3.57 12.21
CA PHE A 101 -15.43 -3.85 12.24
C PHE A 101 -15.88 -4.28 13.65
N PRO A 102 -17.03 -3.79 14.16
CA PRO A 102 -17.56 -4.21 15.45
C PRO A 102 -18.02 -5.68 15.40
N PRO A 103 -18.04 -6.41 16.54
CA PRO A 103 -18.50 -7.79 16.58
C PRO A 103 -19.93 -7.97 16.05
N THR A 104 -20.14 -8.99 15.24
CA THR A 104 -21.43 -9.38 14.66
C THR A 104 -21.84 -10.80 15.06
N ASN A 105 -23.09 -11.16 14.78
CA ASN A 105 -23.59 -12.53 14.90
C ASN A 105 -24.24 -12.95 13.57
N PRO A 106 -23.64 -13.87 12.79
CA PRO A 106 -22.36 -14.56 13.04
C PRO A 106 -21.16 -13.62 12.98
N LEU A 107 -20.03 -14.02 13.59
CA LEU A 107 -18.80 -13.23 13.60
C LEU A 107 -18.16 -13.21 12.21
N ILE A 108 -18.02 -12.00 11.65
CA ILE A 108 -17.41 -11.76 10.33
C ILE A 108 -15.97 -11.22 10.43
N SER A 109 -15.62 -10.54 11.53
CA SER A 109 -14.31 -9.92 11.68
C SER A 109 -13.95 -9.73 13.16
N PRO A 110 -12.68 -9.99 13.55
CA PRO A 110 -11.66 -10.65 12.75
C PRO A 110 -12.00 -12.10 12.43
N MET A 111 -11.54 -12.62 11.30
CA MET A 111 -11.73 -14.02 10.90
C MET A 111 -10.37 -14.65 10.57
N THR A 112 -10.16 -15.89 11.02
CA THR A 112 -8.93 -16.63 10.71
C THR A 112 -8.91 -17.09 9.25
N LEU A 113 -7.73 -17.35 8.70
CA LEU A 113 -7.60 -17.93 7.37
C LEU A 113 -8.43 -19.22 7.20
N ASN A 114 -8.35 -20.14 8.17
CA ASN A 114 -9.15 -21.37 8.14
C ASN A 114 -10.65 -21.07 8.19
N GLY A 115 -11.07 -20.10 9.02
CA GLY A 115 -12.47 -19.67 9.05
C GLY A 115 -12.97 -19.14 7.71
N MET A 116 -12.16 -18.35 7.00
CA MET A 116 -12.49 -17.90 5.65
C MET A 116 -12.51 -19.06 4.64
N ARG A 117 -11.55 -19.99 4.71
CA ARG A 117 -11.52 -21.19 3.84
C ARG A 117 -12.76 -22.05 4.04
N ASP A 118 -13.19 -22.25 5.29
CA ASP A 118 -14.40 -23.00 5.62
C ASP A 118 -15.66 -22.29 5.13
N LEU A 119 -15.71 -20.96 5.28
CA LEU A 119 -16.83 -20.13 4.81
C LEU A 119 -16.98 -20.20 3.28
N TYR A 120 -15.87 -20.19 2.55
CA TYR A 120 -15.85 -20.17 1.08
C TYR A 120 -15.54 -21.52 0.42
N LYS A 121 -15.56 -22.63 1.16
CA LYS A 121 -15.15 -23.97 0.68
C LYS A 121 -15.87 -24.44 -0.59
N ASN A 122 -17.10 -23.97 -0.81
CA ASN A 122 -17.94 -24.34 -1.96
C ASN A 122 -17.94 -23.26 -3.06
N ASN A 123 -17.16 -22.18 -2.93
CA ASN A 123 -17.08 -21.12 -3.92
C ASN A 123 -15.83 -21.34 -4.79
N GLU A 124 -16.03 -21.77 -6.04
CA GLU A 124 -14.94 -22.10 -6.97
C GLU A 124 -13.99 -20.93 -7.25
N ASP A 125 -14.52 -19.70 -7.29
CA ASP A 125 -13.75 -18.49 -7.62
C ASP A 125 -12.86 -18.03 -6.45
N VAL A 126 -13.24 -18.34 -5.22
CA VAL A 126 -12.61 -17.79 -4.00
C VAL A 126 -11.83 -18.83 -3.20
N LYS A 127 -12.24 -20.10 -3.24
CA LYS A 127 -11.69 -21.16 -2.37
C LYS A 127 -10.18 -21.39 -2.51
N ASN A 128 -9.61 -21.07 -3.67
CA ASN A 128 -8.20 -21.32 -4.01
C ASN A 128 -7.33 -20.04 -4.02
N LEU A 129 -7.90 -18.87 -3.73
CA LEU A 129 -7.14 -17.61 -3.69
C LEU A 129 -6.07 -17.63 -2.61
N ASP A 130 -4.98 -16.88 -2.75
CA ASP A 130 -4.02 -16.71 -1.66
C ASP A 130 -4.66 -15.98 -0.46
N GLU A 131 -4.00 -15.99 0.69
CA GLU A 131 -4.56 -15.47 1.94
C GLU A 131 -4.83 -13.95 1.93
N LEU A 132 -4.05 -13.15 1.20
CA LEU A 132 -4.25 -11.70 1.11
C LEU A 132 -5.43 -11.38 0.20
N THR A 133 -5.47 -12.01 -0.97
CA THR A 133 -6.59 -11.84 -1.90
C THR A 133 -7.88 -12.36 -1.27
N LEU A 134 -7.85 -13.51 -0.60
CA LEU A 134 -9.01 -14.05 0.13
C LEU A 134 -9.50 -13.06 1.20
N CYS A 135 -8.60 -12.44 1.96
CA CYS A 135 -8.97 -11.42 2.95
C CYS A 135 -9.58 -10.17 2.29
N SER A 136 -9.00 -9.67 1.19
CA SER A 136 -9.55 -8.56 0.41
C SER A 136 -10.96 -8.87 -0.12
N ARG A 137 -11.16 -10.05 -0.71
CA ARG A 137 -12.49 -10.49 -1.22
C ARG A 137 -13.49 -10.70 -0.10
N HIS A 138 -13.06 -11.27 1.03
CA HIS A 138 -13.90 -11.43 2.21
C HIS A 138 -14.42 -10.08 2.73
N ALA A 139 -13.53 -9.09 2.87
CA ALA A 139 -13.91 -7.73 3.25
C ALA A 139 -14.82 -7.07 2.21
N GLY A 140 -14.56 -7.32 0.93
CA GLY A 140 -15.36 -6.82 -0.20
C GLY A 140 -16.76 -7.44 -0.35
N ASN A 141 -17.04 -8.56 0.31
CA ASN A 141 -18.38 -9.14 0.29
C ASN A 141 -19.37 -8.40 1.20
N MET A 142 -18.90 -7.46 2.02
CA MET A 142 -19.74 -6.70 2.94
C MET A 142 -20.36 -5.51 2.24
N ASN A 143 -21.69 -5.52 2.16
CA ASN A 143 -22.44 -4.40 1.59
C ASN A 143 -22.68 -3.31 2.65
N PRO A 144 -22.32 -2.06 2.35
CA PRO A 144 -22.59 -0.94 3.23
C PRO A 144 -24.10 -0.68 3.32
N ASP A 145 -24.65 -0.52 4.54
CA ASP A 145 -26.03 -0.06 4.78
C ASP A 145 -27.14 -0.88 4.09
N ASN A 146 -26.89 -2.17 3.83
CA ASN A 146 -27.76 -3.05 3.02
C ASN A 146 -28.02 -2.55 1.59
N ASP A 147 -27.23 -1.58 1.12
CA ASP A 147 -27.26 -1.12 -0.26
C ASP A 147 -26.59 -2.17 -1.15
N GLN A 148 -27.40 -3.02 -1.77
CA GLN A 148 -26.93 -4.11 -2.64
C GLN A 148 -26.28 -3.60 -3.93
N ASN A 149 -26.54 -2.35 -4.31
CA ASN A 149 -26.04 -1.76 -5.56
C ASN A 149 -24.83 -0.86 -5.34
N SER A 150 -24.34 -0.72 -4.10
CA SER A 150 -23.19 0.12 -3.84
C SER A 150 -21.87 -0.55 -4.29
N ASN A 151 -21.06 0.23 -5.00
CA ASN A 151 -19.69 -0.14 -5.35
C ASN A 151 -18.71 0.04 -4.16
N TYR A 152 -19.17 0.60 -3.04
CA TYR A 152 -18.32 0.83 -1.87
C TYR A 152 -18.06 -0.49 -1.16
N LYS A 153 -16.78 -0.86 -1.04
CA LYS A 153 -16.32 -2.03 -0.31
C LYS A 153 -15.30 -1.63 0.75
N TYR A 154 -15.34 -2.28 1.90
CA TYR A 154 -14.43 -1.98 3.00
C TYR A 154 -13.00 -2.47 2.70
N PRO A 155 -11.97 -1.72 3.12
CA PRO A 155 -10.60 -2.22 3.12
C PRO A 155 -10.38 -3.20 4.28
N ALA A 156 -9.24 -3.89 4.25
CA ALA A 156 -8.87 -4.85 5.28
C ALA A 156 -7.39 -4.74 5.66
N VAL A 157 -7.05 -5.37 6.78
CA VAL A 157 -5.67 -5.69 7.15
C VAL A 157 -5.57 -7.18 7.44
N TYR A 158 -4.61 -7.82 6.79
CA TYR A 158 -4.22 -9.19 7.13
C TYR A 158 -3.03 -9.17 8.10
N ASP A 159 -3.17 -9.89 9.20
CA ASP A 159 -2.11 -10.13 10.17
C ASP A 159 -1.49 -11.50 9.91
N TYR A 160 -0.24 -11.52 9.46
CA TYR A 160 0.51 -12.74 9.19
C TYR A 160 0.84 -13.57 10.44
N ASN A 161 0.98 -12.94 11.60
CA ASN A 161 1.30 -13.64 12.85
C ASN A 161 0.11 -14.48 13.32
N ASP A 162 -1.05 -13.84 13.39
CA ASP A 162 -2.28 -14.46 13.87
C ASP A 162 -3.05 -15.19 12.75
N LYS A 163 -2.64 -15.00 11.49
CA LYS A 163 -3.36 -15.44 10.28
C LYS A 163 -4.82 -15.00 10.30
N LYS A 164 -5.05 -13.73 10.63
CA LYS A 164 -6.37 -13.12 10.77
C LYS A 164 -6.59 -11.99 9.77
N CYS A 165 -7.78 -11.98 9.19
CA CYS A 165 -8.29 -10.89 8.38
C CYS A 165 -9.15 -9.96 9.24
N HIS A 166 -8.76 -8.69 9.31
CA HIS A 166 -9.48 -7.62 9.98
C HIS A 166 -10.12 -6.71 8.93
N ILE A 167 -11.45 -6.65 8.91
CA ILE A 167 -12.19 -5.71 8.05
C ILE A 167 -12.14 -4.35 8.75
N LEU A 168 -11.77 -3.30 8.02
CA LEU A 168 -11.75 -1.95 8.56
C LEU A 168 -13.09 -1.28 8.30
N TYR A 169 -13.72 -0.82 9.36
CA TYR A 169 -14.94 -0.04 9.30
C TYR A 169 -14.69 1.38 8.83
N ILE A 170 -13.55 1.96 9.26
CA ILE A 170 -13.08 3.30 8.88
C ILE A 170 -12.06 3.14 7.75
N ALA A 171 -12.35 3.68 6.57
CA ALA A 171 -11.42 3.65 5.43
C ALA A 171 -10.49 4.89 5.35
N ALA A 172 -10.73 5.90 6.19
CA ALA A 172 -9.85 7.05 6.34
C ALA A 172 -8.50 6.63 6.92
N GLN A 173 -7.41 7.23 6.44
CA GLN A 173 -6.06 6.83 6.82
C GLN A 173 -5.27 7.96 7.50
N GLU A 174 -5.62 9.22 7.28
CA GLU A 174 -4.98 10.35 7.94
C GLU A 174 -5.96 11.44 8.38
N ASN A 175 -5.83 11.86 9.63
CA ASN A 175 -6.44 13.03 10.21
C ASN A 175 -5.45 13.66 11.21
N ASN A 176 -4.76 14.73 10.81
CA ASN A 176 -3.67 15.31 11.60
C ASN A 176 -3.81 16.83 11.82
N GLY A 177 -4.85 17.46 11.26
CA GLY A 177 -5.05 18.89 11.39
C GLY A 177 -5.55 19.25 12.80
N PRO A 178 -4.94 20.23 13.49
CA PRO A 178 -5.32 20.61 14.87
C PRO A 178 -6.75 21.16 14.96
N ARG A 179 -7.39 21.44 13.83
CA ARG A 179 -8.79 21.84 13.72
C ARG A 179 -9.78 20.67 13.68
N TYR A 180 -9.33 19.46 13.32
CA TYR A 180 -10.19 18.30 13.04
C TYR A 180 -10.02 17.15 14.03
N CYS A 181 -8.90 17.15 14.75
CA CYS A 181 -8.60 16.13 15.73
C CYS A 181 -7.96 16.76 16.97
N ASN A 182 -8.17 16.14 18.12
CA ASN A 182 -7.65 16.67 19.37
C ASN A 182 -6.51 15.81 19.90
N LYS A 183 -5.33 16.42 20.03
CA LYS A 183 -4.15 15.79 20.62
C LYS A 183 -4.23 15.70 22.15
N ASP A 184 -5.16 16.40 22.79
CA ASP A 184 -5.39 16.31 24.23
C ASP A 184 -5.98 14.94 24.61
N GLN A 185 -5.23 14.20 25.42
CA GLN A 185 -5.61 12.88 25.95
C GLN A 185 -6.82 12.95 26.88
N SER A 186 -7.02 14.07 27.59
CA SER A 186 -8.14 14.24 28.52
C SER A 186 -9.50 14.32 27.81
N LYS A 187 -9.50 14.73 26.53
CA LYS A 187 -10.69 14.82 25.70
C LYS A 187 -10.97 13.49 24.97
N ARG A 188 -11.29 12.45 25.75
CA ARG A 188 -11.52 11.07 25.29
C ARG A 188 -12.61 10.92 24.22
N ASN A 189 -13.61 11.80 24.22
CA ASN A 189 -14.71 11.75 23.26
C ASN A 189 -14.45 12.48 21.94
N SER A 190 -13.33 13.19 21.78
CA SER A 190 -13.02 13.96 20.57
C SER A 190 -12.50 13.08 19.42
N MET A 191 -12.60 13.56 18.18
CA MET A 191 -12.00 12.95 17.00
C MET A 191 -10.50 12.67 17.22
N PHE A 192 -10.10 11.44 16.95
CA PHE A 192 -8.72 11.00 17.04
C PHE A 192 -7.87 11.69 15.98
N CYS A 193 -6.64 12.05 16.37
CA CYS A 193 -5.61 12.29 15.38
C CYS A 193 -5.02 10.95 15.00
N PHE A 194 -4.84 10.68 13.72
CA PHE A 194 -4.25 9.44 13.25
C PHE A 194 -3.54 9.64 11.93
N ARG A 195 -2.60 8.75 11.64
CA ARG A 195 -1.80 8.79 10.41
C ARG A 195 -1.36 7.38 10.01
N PRO A 196 -1.13 7.15 8.71
CA PRO A 196 -0.54 5.90 8.27
C PRO A 196 0.94 5.85 8.67
N ALA A 197 1.42 4.66 8.98
CA ALA A 197 2.84 4.44 9.29
C ALA A 197 3.27 3.02 8.93
N LYS A 198 4.58 2.88 8.72
CA LYS A 198 5.27 1.60 8.92
C LYS A 198 6.00 1.68 10.25
N ASP A 199 5.64 0.76 11.14
CA ASP A 199 6.17 0.65 12.50
C ASP A 199 6.56 -0.81 12.75
N LYS A 200 7.46 -1.08 13.69
CA LYS A 200 7.85 -2.45 14.05
C LYS A 200 6.64 -3.27 14.52
N LEU A 201 5.65 -2.62 15.13
CA LEU A 201 4.39 -3.26 15.52
C LEU A 201 3.54 -3.73 14.32
N PHE A 202 3.79 -3.18 13.14
CA PHE A 202 2.99 -3.42 11.93
C PHE A 202 3.71 -4.26 10.88
N GLU A 203 4.93 -4.72 11.15
CA GLU A 203 5.77 -5.46 10.20
C GLU A 203 5.03 -6.64 9.56
N ASN A 204 4.23 -7.37 10.36
CA ASN A 204 3.45 -8.51 9.92
C ASN A 204 2.06 -8.16 9.36
N TYR A 205 1.73 -6.87 9.29
CA TYR A 205 0.45 -6.40 8.77
C TYR A 205 0.56 -6.11 7.28
N THR A 206 -0.53 -6.35 6.56
CA THR A 206 -0.65 -5.96 5.16
C THR A 206 -1.97 -5.24 4.97
N TYR A 207 -1.90 -3.97 4.53
CA TYR A 207 -3.09 -3.18 4.23
C TYR A 207 -3.59 -3.53 2.82
N LEU A 208 -4.89 -3.81 2.72
CA LEU A 208 -5.54 -4.32 1.52
C LEU A 208 -6.70 -3.42 1.14
N SER A 209 -6.68 -2.91 -0.09
CA SER A 209 -7.86 -2.29 -0.70
C SER A 209 -8.84 -3.39 -1.17
N LYS A 210 -9.98 -2.98 -1.73
CA LYS A 210 -10.90 -3.91 -2.39
C LYS A 210 -10.39 -4.46 -3.73
N ASN A 211 -9.40 -3.79 -4.32
CA ASN A 211 -8.91 -4.02 -5.69
C ASN A 211 -7.64 -4.86 -5.75
N VAL A 212 -7.17 -5.42 -4.63
CA VAL A 212 -5.98 -6.27 -4.64
C VAL A 212 -6.17 -7.40 -5.65
N VAL A 213 -5.24 -7.51 -6.60
CA VAL A 213 -5.33 -8.48 -7.71
C VAL A 213 -4.87 -9.85 -7.25
N ASP A 214 -5.49 -10.90 -7.80
CA ASP A 214 -5.27 -12.28 -7.38
C ASP A 214 -3.83 -12.78 -7.67
N ASN A 215 -3.17 -12.21 -8.68
CA ASN A 215 -1.80 -12.52 -9.05
C ASN A 215 -0.76 -11.52 -8.50
N TRP A 216 -1.07 -10.84 -7.39
CA TRP A 216 -0.19 -9.80 -6.81
C TRP A 216 1.23 -10.31 -6.54
N GLU A 217 1.43 -11.61 -6.25
CA GLU A 217 2.76 -12.20 -6.03
C GLU A 217 3.70 -12.02 -7.22
N GLU A 218 3.14 -12.00 -8.43
CA GLU A 218 3.88 -11.86 -9.68
C GLU A 218 4.04 -10.39 -10.07
N VAL A 219 2.96 -9.61 -9.93
CA VAL A 219 2.88 -8.25 -10.50
C VAL A 219 3.15 -7.12 -9.50
N CYS A 220 3.23 -7.41 -8.20
CA CYS A 220 3.46 -6.39 -7.16
C CYS A 220 4.80 -6.59 -6.42
N PRO A 221 5.42 -5.51 -5.90
CA PRO A 221 6.57 -5.63 -5.03
C PRO A 221 6.21 -6.25 -3.68
N ARG A 222 7.10 -7.10 -3.14
CA ARG A 222 7.01 -7.60 -1.76
C ARG A 222 8.36 -7.55 -1.06
N LYS A 223 9.30 -8.39 -1.50
CA LYS A 223 10.65 -8.43 -0.92
C LYS A 223 11.48 -7.25 -1.42
N ASN A 224 12.40 -6.80 -0.57
CA ASN A 224 13.47 -5.90 -0.99
C ASN A 224 14.50 -6.68 -1.81
N LEU A 225 15.18 -6.00 -2.74
CA LEU A 225 16.18 -6.63 -3.60
C LEU A 225 17.56 -6.40 -3.02
N GLU A 226 18.18 -7.45 -2.48
CA GLU A 226 19.55 -7.40 -1.97
C GLU A 226 20.57 -7.31 -3.11
N ASN A 227 21.72 -6.69 -2.82
CA ASN A 227 22.82 -6.51 -3.77
C ASN A 227 22.39 -5.81 -5.07
N ALA A 228 21.37 -4.96 -4.99
CA ALA A 228 20.76 -4.32 -6.14
C ALA A 228 20.49 -2.85 -5.85
N LYS A 229 20.65 -2.03 -6.89
CA LYS A 229 20.31 -0.61 -6.92
C LYS A 229 19.42 -0.36 -8.14
N PHE A 230 18.29 0.30 -7.94
CA PHE A 230 17.46 0.76 -9.04
C PHE A 230 18.19 1.77 -9.92
N GLY A 231 18.06 1.61 -11.24
CA GLY A 231 18.63 2.48 -12.26
C GLY A 231 17.67 2.74 -13.42
N LEU A 232 18.15 3.50 -14.41
CA LEU A 232 17.49 3.74 -15.68
C LEU A 232 18.27 3.08 -16.82
N TRP A 233 17.55 2.32 -17.65
CA TRP A 233 18.10 1.77 -18.89
C TRP A 233 18.25 2.87 -19.92
N VAL A 234 19.49 3.19 -20.30
CA VAL A 234 19.85 4.23 -21.27
C VAL A 234 20.91 3.64 -22.20
N ASP A 235 20.65 3.69 -23.51
CA ASP A 235 21.59 3.30 -24.58
C ASP A 235 22.27 1.92 -24.37
N GLY A 236 21.51 0.94 -23.90
CA GLY A 236 21.99 -0.43 -23.71
C GLY A 236 22.69 -0.70 -22.39
N ASN A 237 22.71 0.27 -21.46
CA ASN A 237 23.30 0.12 -20.14
C ASN A 237 22.32 0.52 -19.03
N CYS A 238 22.54 0.00 -17.82
CA CYS A 238 21.79 0.40 -16.63
C CYS A 238 22.56 1.50 -15.87
N GLU A 239 22.06 2.73 -15.96
CA GLU A 239 22.66 3.92 -15.38
C GLU A 239 21.98 4.30 -14.05
N ASP A 240 22.67 5.11 -13.25
CA ASP A 240 22.13 5.63 -11.99
C ASP A 240 20.89 6.52 -12.21
N ILE A 241 19.98 6.56 -11.23
CA ILE A 241 18.87 7.52 -11.21
C ILE A 241 19.43 8.96 -11.14
N PRO A 242 19.12 9.85 -12.11
CA PRO A 242 19.77 11.17 -12.18
C PRO A 242 19.47 12.10 -10.99
N HIS A 243 18.23 12.07 -10.48
CA HIS A 243 17.79 12.96 -9.42
C HIS A 243 17.22 12.15 -8.25
N VAL A 244 17.97 12.15 -7.14
CA VAL A 244 17.60 11.46 -5.90
C VAL A 244 17.68 12.42 -4.72
N ASN A 245 16.74 12.29 -3.79
CA ASN A 245 16.81 12.94 -2.48
C ASN A 245 17.49 11.99 -1.49
N LYS A 246 18.56 12.45 -0.83
CA LYS A 246 19.33 11.62 0.10
C LYS A 246 18.95 11.92 1.54
N PHE A 247 18.58 10.88 2.27
CA PHE A 247 18.25 10.95 3.69
C PHE A 247 19.18 10.03 4.47
N SER A 248 19.45 10.34 5.74
CA SER A 248 20.10 9.39 6.65
C SER A 248 19.10 8.31 7.06
N ALA A 249 19.53 7.06 7.03
CA ALA A 249 18.77 5.91 7.51
C ALA A 249 19.74 4.88 8.07
N ASN A 250 19.58 4.51 9.34
CA ASN A 250 20.49 3.63 10.07
C ASN A 250 20.43 2.19 9.53
N ASP A 251 19.27 1.78 9.05
CA ASP A 251 18.97 0.45 8.53
C ASP A 251 17.96 0.51 7.36
N LEU A 252 17.65 -0.67 6.79
CA LEU A 252 16.67 -0.80 5.72
C LEU A 252 15.26 -0.38 6.17
N PHE A 253 14.90 -0.69 7.41
CA PHE A 253 13.59 -0.39 7.97
C PHE A 253 13.33 1.12 7.98
N GLU A 254 14.30 1.91 8.45
CA GLU A 254 14.23 3.38 8.41
C GLU A 254 14.15 3.90 6.97
N CYS A 255 14.92 3.33 6.03
CA CYS A 255 14.82 3.74 4.63
C CYS A 255 13.45 3.41 4.02
N ASN A 256 12.91 2.21 4.26
CA ASN A 256 11.59 1.81 3.77
C ASN A 256 10.50 2.71 4.35
N LYS A 257 10.59 3.05 5.64
CA LYS A 257 9.69 4.00 6.30
C LYS A 257 9.74 5.39 5.64
N LEU A 258 10.92 5.92 5.36
CA LEU A 258 11.08 7.22 4.67
C LEU A 258 10.48 7.19 3.26
N VAL A 259 10.73 6.13 2.50
CA VAL A 259 10.13 5.93 1.17
C VAL A 259 8.60 5.89 1.28
N PHE A 260 8.06 5.16 2.26
CA PHE A 260 6.62 5.13 2.52
C PHE A 260 6.05 6.50 2.89
N GLU A 261 6.70 7.28 3.75
CA GLU A 261 6.24 8.60 4.19
C GLU A 261 6.15 9.63 3.05
N LEU A 262 7.03 9.50 2.04
CA LEU A 262 7.12 10.38 0.86
C LEU A 262 6.39 9.82 -0.38
N SER A 263 5.89 8.59 -0.31
CA SER A 263 5.20 7.91 -1.42
C SER A 263 3.90 8.59 -1.83
N ALA A 264 3.32 8.10 -2.93
CA ALA A 264 2.03 8.55 -3.46
C ALA A 264 0.98 8.65 -2.34
N SER A 265 0.21 9.75 -2.33
CA SER A 265 -0.79 10.02 -1.30
C SER A 265 -2.02 10.68 -1.91
N ASP A 266 -3.18 10.12 -1.65
CA ASP A 266 -4.47 10.63 -2.12
C ASP A 266 -5.14 11.56 -1.08
N GLN A 267 -4.43 11.90 -0.01
CA GLN A 267 -4.96 12.74 1.06
C GLN A 267 -5.39 14.12 0.52
N PRO A 268 -6.62 14.58 0.81
CA PRO A 268 -7.05 15.94 0.48
C PRO A 268 -6.15 17.01 1.12
N LYS A 269 -5.94 18.11 0.40
CA LYS A 269 -5.09 19.23 0.85
C LYS A 269 -5.85 20.26 1.69
N GLN A 270 -7.18 20.27 1.61
CA GLN A 270 -8.04 21.17 2.35
C GLN A 270 -9.13 20.32 3.00
N TYR A 271 -9.45 20.62 4.25
CA TYR A 271 -10.54 19.96 4.96
C TYR A 271 -11.61 21.02 5.24
N GLU A 272 -12.81 20.87 4.68
CA GLU A 272 -13.89 21.83 4.93
C GLU A 272 -14.61 21.55 6.26
N GLN A 273 -15.20 22.61 6.80
CA GLN A 273 -15.52 22.79 8.20
C GLN A 273 -17.00 22.57 8.47
N HIS A 274 -17.38 21.40 8.99
CA HIS A 274 -18.69 21.25 9.62
C HIS A 274 -18.60 20.46 10.94
N LEU A 275 -18.67 21.19 12.07
CA LEU A 275 -18.78 20.63 13.42
C LEU A 275 -19.94 19.61 13.57
N THR A 276 -20.96 19.72 12.72
CA THR A 276 -22.09 18.79 12.66
C THR A 276 -21.69 17.36 12.33
N ASP A 277 -20.56 17.15 11.63
CA ASP A 277 -20.13 15.81 11.24
C ASP A 277 -19.53 15.04 12.44
N TYR A 278 -18.97 15.74 13.43
CA TYR A 278 -18.52 15.11 14.67
C TYR A 278 -19.67 14.55 15.51
N GLU A 279 -20.79 15.27 15.60
CA GLU A 279 -21.99 14.78 16.29
C GLU A 279 -22.57 13.56 15.55
N LYS A 280 -22.60 13.59 14.21
CA LYS A 280 -22.97 12.41 13.40
C LYS A 280 -22.04 11.22 13.60
N ILE A 281 -20.72 11.42 13.74
CA ILE A 281 -19.77 10.33 14.05
C ILE A 281 -20.12 9.70 15.39
N LYS A 282 -20.26 10.54 16.40
CA LYS A 282 -20.48 10.10 17.77
C LYS A 282 -21.81 9.34 17.90
N GLU A 283 -22.88 9.89 17.32
CA GLU A 283 -24.18 9.23 17.27
C GLU A 283 -24.14 7.98 16.37
N GLY A 284 -23.43 8.04 15.25
CA GLY A 284 -23.24 6.92 14.34
C GLY A 284 -22.61 5.72 15.04
N PHE A 285 -21.46 5.91 15.70
CA PHE A 285 -20.77 4.87 16.46
C PHE A 285 -21.61 4.34 17.62
N LYS A 286 -22.24 5.25 18.38
CA LYS A 286 -23.12 4.89 19.49
C LYS A 286 -24.29 4.01 19.04
N ASN A 287 -24.90 4.35 17.91
CA ASN A 287 -26.11 3.71 17.39
C ASN A 287 -25.82 2.60 16.36
N LYS A 288 -24.54 2.27 16.10
CA LYS A 288 -24.12 1.34 15.04
C LYS A 288 -24.66 1.71 13.65
N ASN A 289 -24.82 3.01 13.38
CA ASN A 289 -25.34 3.52 12.11
C ASN A 289 -24.17 3.74 11.13
N ALA A 290 -24.01 2.83 10.17
CA ALA A 290 -22.88 2.85 9.25
C ALA A 290 -22.91 4.02 8.27
N SER A 291 -24.10 4.45 7.84
CA SER A 291 -24.27 5.64 7.02
C SER A 291 -23.72 6.90 7.70
N MET A 292 -24.02 7.10 9.00
CA MET A 292 -23.54 8.27 9.75
C MET A 292 -22.03 8.25 10.00
N ILE A 293 -21.45 7.08 10.30
CA ILE A 293 -20.00 6.96 10.54
C ILE A 293 -19.21 7.19 9.24
N LYS A 294 -19.68 6.63 8.11
CA LYS A 294 -19.07 6.84 6.79
C LYS A 294 -19.06 8.30 6.40
N SER A 295 -20.17 9.01 6.65
CA SER A 295 -20.37 10.41 6.28
C SER A 295 -19.31 11.39 6.77
N ALA A 296 -18.55 11.00 7.78
CA ALA A 296 -17.76 11.93 8.56
C ALA A 296 -16.27 11.56 8.71
N PHE A 297 -15.87 10.35 8.32
CA PHE A 297 -14.44 10.02 8.11
C PHE A 297 -14.05 10.02 6.64
N LEU A 298 -15.01 9.84 5.74
CA LEU A 298 -14.74 9.83 4.31
C LEU A 298 -14.98 11.24 3.79
N PRO A 299 -13.99 11.86 3.13
CA PRO A 299 -14.22 13.12 2.43
C PRO A 299 -15.41 12.90 1.48
N THR A 300 -16.48 13.66 1.66
CA THR A 300 -17.59 13.64 0.71
C THR A 300 -17.03 14.08 -0.63
N GLY A 301 -17.20 13.23 -1.66
CA GLY A 301 -16.52 13.32 -2.96
C GLY A 301 -16.91 14.52 -3.83
N ALA A 302 -17.34 15.64 -3.24
CA ALA A 302 -17.98 16.75 -3.95
C ALA A 302 -17.32 18.12 -3.73
N PHE A 303 -16.11 18.21 -3.17
CA PHE A 303 -15.40 19.50 -3.09
C PHE A 303 -14.37 19.64 -4.20
N LYS A 304 -14.42 20.76 -4.95
CA LYS A 304 -13.49 21.07 -6.06
C LYS A 304 -12.01 21.03 -5.64
N ALA A 305 -11.71 21.17 -4.34
CA ALA A 305 -10.37 21.10 -3.76
C ALA A 305 -9.88 19.66 -3.48
N ASP A 306 -10.77 18.66 -3.48
CA ASP A 306 -10.52 17.28 -3.01
C ASP A 306 -10.39 16.23 -4.12
N ARG A 307 -10.28 16.67 -5.38
CA ARG A 307 -10.09 15.77 -6.54
C ARG A 307 -8.67 15.18 -6.66
N TYR A 308 -7.81 15.34 -5.65
CA TYR A 308 -6.44 14.87 -5.76
C TYR A 308 -6.37 13.35 -5.65
N LYS A 309 -6.17 12.72 -6.80
CA LYS A 309 -5.85 11.31 -6.95
C LYS A 309 -4.43 11.24 -7.51
N SER A 310 -3.54 10.61 -6.77
CA SER A 310 -2.14 10.47 -7.14
C SER A 310 -1.95 9.55 -8.34
N HIS A 311 -2.85 8.58 -8.54
CA HIS A 311 -2.72 7.50 -9.53
C HIS A 311 -1.38 6.76 -9.40
N GLY A 312 -0.86 6.62 -8.18
CA GLY A 312 0.44 6.02 -7.91
C GLY A 312 1.63 6.95 -8.09
N ARG A 313 1.45 8.22 -8.45
CA ARG A 313 2.57 9.18 -8.59
C ARG A 313 3.10 9.63 -7.23
N GLY A 314 4.39 9.40 -6.99
CA GLY A 314 5.05 9.81 -5.76
C GLY A 314 6.48 9.30 -5.66
N TYR A 315 7.13 9.59 -4.53
CA TYR A 315 8.47 9.10 -4.23
C TYR A 315 8.40 7.64 -3.74
N ASN A 316 8.10 6.71 -4.64
CA ASN A 316 7.72 5.35 -4.26
C ASN A 316 8.88 4.37 -4.15
N TRP A 317 10.09 4.77 -4.55
CA TRP A 317 11.26 3.90 -4.63
C TRP A 317 12.43 4.48 -3.84
N GLY A 318 13.25 3.60 -3.28
CA GLY A 318 14.46 3.95 -2.57
C GLY A 318 15.61 2.99 -2.85
N ASN A 319 16.82 3.54 -2.92
CA ASN A 319 18.06 2.80 -2.93
C ASN A 319 18.75 2.99 -1.57
N TYR A 320 18.73 1.95 -0.73
CA TYR A 320 19.38 1.98 0.57
C TYR A 320 20.84 1.56 0.47
N ASN A 321 21.77 2.44 0.84
CA ASN A 321 23.19 2.14 0.89
C ASN A 321 23.61 1.71 2.30
N ARG A 322 23.90 0.41 2.47
CA ARG A 322 24.29 -0.21 3.75
C ARG A 322 25.60 0.33 4.32
N LYS A 323 26.50 0.83 3.46
CA LYS A 323 27.83 1.33 3.88
C LYS A 323 27.78 2.77 4.36
N THR A 324 27.00 3.61 3.68
CA THR A 324 26.90 5.04 4.01
C THR A 324 25.71 5.37 4.90
N GLN A 325 24.82 4.40 5.15
CA GLN A 325 23.57 4.59 5.90
C GLN A 325 22.72 5.72 5.31
N LYS A 326 22.61 5.71 3.97
CA LYS A 326 21.84 6.69 3.20
C LYS A 326 20.74 6.01 2.42
N CYS A 327 19.55 6.61 2.46
CA CYS A 327 18.40 6.25 1.66
C CYS A 327 18.27 7.26 0.51
N GLU A 328 18.48 6.81 -0.72
CA GLU A 328 18.35 7.63 -1.93
C GLU A 328 16.96 7.42 -2.50
N ILE A 329 16.06 8.38 -2.29
CA ILE A 329 14.63 8.28 -2.61
C ILE A 329 14.33 9.08 -3.88
N PHE A 330 13.50 8.53 -4.77
CA PHE A 330 13.18 9.14 -6.06
C PHE A 330 11.75 8.83 -6.50
N ASN A 331 11.28 9.56 -7.51
CA ASN A 331 9.89 9.55 -8.00
C ASN A 331 9.76 9.19 -9.49
N VAL A 332 10.84 8.73 -10.13
CA VAL A 332 10.81 8.20 -11.50
C VAL A 332 10.83 6.68 -11.45
N LYS A 333 10.00 6.02 -12.27
CA LYS A 333 9.99 4.56 -12.31
C LYS A 333 11.35 4.02 -12.75
N PRO A 334 11.96 3.08 -12.01
CA PRO A 334 13.21 2.47 -12.41
C PRO A 334 12.96 1.47 -13.54
N THR A 335 13.90 1.36 -14.47
CA THR A 335 13.75 0.52 -15.67
C THR A 335 14.82 -0.56 -15.77
N CYS A 336 15.74 -0.65 -14.81
CA CYS A 336 16.73 -1.72 -14.70
C CYS A 336 17.30 -1.80 -13.28
N LEU A 337 18.17 -2.78 -13.04
CA LEU A 337 18.91 -2.95 -11.79
C LEU A 337 20.42 -2.99 -12.03
N ILE A 338 21.15 -2.25 -11.20
CA ILE A 338 22.60 -2.30 -11.11
C ILE A 338 22.97 -3.28 -10.00
N ASN A 339 23.81 -4.26 -10.32
CA ASN A 339 24.36 -5.18 -9.31
C ASN A 339 25.36 -4.45 -8.43
N ASN A 340 25.03 -4.25 -7.15
CA ASN A 340 25.90 -3.58 -6.19
C ASN A 340 25.64 -4.11 -4.78
N SER A 341 26.62 -4.81 -4.22
CA SER A 341 26.54 -5.43 -2.89
C SER A 341 26.38 -4.45 -1.72
N SER A 342 26.61 -3.16 -1.95
CA SER A 342 26.42 -2.12 -0.93
C SER A 342 24.98 -1.63 -0.85
N TYR A 343 24.11 -2.02 -1.79
CA TYR A 343 22.75 -1.50 -1.92
C TYR A 343 21.66 -2.56 -1.70
N ILE A 344 20.51 -2.06 -1.24
CA ILE A 344 19.22 -2.75 -1.29
C ILE A 344 18.23 -1.84 -2.01
N ALA A 345 17.52 -2.38 -3.00
CA ALA A 345 16.42 -1.68 -3.67
C ALA A 345 15.11 -1.96 -2.92
N THR A 346 14.37 -0.90 -2.56
CA THR A 346 13.12 -0.99 -1.79
C THR A 346 12.03 -0.09 -2.39
N THR A 347 10.77 -0.40 -2.09
CA THR A 347 9.62 0.42 -2.48
C THR A 347 8.71 0.71 -1.31
N ALA A 348 7.84 1.70 -1.43
CA ALA A 348 6.81 2.00 -0.45
C ALA A 348 5.84 0.82 -0.22
N LEU A 349 5.64 -0.05 -1.22
CA LEU A 349 4.82 -1.26 -1.12
C LEU A 349 5.54 -2.41 -0.41
N SER A 350 6.87 -2.50 -0.56
CA SER A 350 7.70 -3.60 -0.06
C SER A 350 7.61 -3.78 1.45
N HIS A 351 7.86 -5.00 1.92
CA HIS A 351 8.00 -5.31 3.34
C HIS A 351 9.12 -4.45 3.96
N PRO A 352 8.90 -3.85 5.14
CA PRO A 352 9.90 -3.00 5.78
C PRO A 352 11.14 -3.76 6.26
#